data_AF-A0A3C1QAE4-F1
#
_entry.id   AF-A0A3C1QAE4-F1
#
_cell.length_a   1.000
_cell.length_b   1.000
_cell.length_c   1.000
_cell.angle_alpha   90.00
_cell.angle_beta   90.00
_cell.angle_gamma   90.00
#
_symmetry.space_group_name_H-M   'P 1'
#
loop_
_entity.id
_entity.type
_entity.pdbx_description
1 polymer ?
#
loop_
_entity_poly.entity_id
_entity_poly.type
_entity_poly.pdbx_seq_one_letter_code
_entity_poly.pdbx_strand_id
1 'polypeptide(L)'
;MKRSTWILVIALILSLSLGVGVAKPIELIYWTHTDDNRTEIGNRYINESTKMYPNVKIKRVVNEASKMGDIVLTAFSAHNAPDIFNLPIEQEYGYMVNHRVVPVDYRALGFKNHDELRAQYIKGTFDAVQWTPRDAGLDPVKDYPWKPVAPLGSLM
;
A
#
# COMPACT_ATOMS: atom_id res chain seq x y z
N MET A 1 13.19 -6.25 -53.07
CA MET A 1 13.90 -6.11 -51.78
C MET A 1 14.70 -7.38 -51.53
N LYS A 2 15.98 -7.28 -51.14
CA LYS A 2 16.86 -8.45 -50.95
C LYS A 2 16.49 -9.17 -49.66
N ARG A 3 16.66 -10.50 -49.60
CA ARG A 3 16.35 -11.32 -48.40
C ARG A 3 17.05 -10.80 -47.13
N SER A 4 18.24 -10.20 -47.26
CA SER A 4 18.95 -9.59 -46.11
C SER A 4 18.26 -8.35 -45.55
N THR A 5 17.51 -7.60 -46.37
CA THR A 5 16.77 -6.41 -45.93
C THR A 5 15.61 -6.80 -45.00
N TRP A 6 14.97 -7.94 -45.26
CA TRP A 6 13.90 -8.47 -44.41
C TRP A 6 14.40 -8.97 -43.06
N ILE A 7 15.57 -9.60 -43.03
CA ILE A 7 16.19 -10.08 -41.78
C ILE A 7 16.56 -8.91 -40.88
N LEU A 8 17.11 -7.82 -41.45
CA LEU A 8 17.44 -6.60 -40.70
C LEU A 8 16.21 -5.90 -40.12
N VAL A 9 15.11 -5.85 -40.87
CA VAL A 9 13.86 -5.25 -40.39
C VAL A 9 13.23 -6.07 -39.26
N ILE A 10 13.24 -7.41 -39.37
CA ILE A 10 12.73 -8.29 -38.31
C ILE A 10 13.60 -8.20 -37.05
N ALA A 11 14.94 -8.15 -37.19
CA ALA A 11 15.85 -8.00 -36.07
C ALA A 11 15.67 -6.65 -35.35
N LEU A 12 15.39 -5.58 -36.10
CA LEU A 12 15.11 -4.25 -35.55
C LEU A 12 13.75 -4.20 -34.83
N ILE A 13 12.72 -4.86 -35.37
CA ILE A 13 11.42 -4.95 -34.72
C ILE A 13 11.51 -5.78 -33.42
N LEU A 14 12.27 -6.88 -33.43
CA LEU A 14 12.52 -7.67 -32.23
C LEU A 14 13.28 -6.88 -31.15
N SER A 15 14.29 -6.09 -31.54
CA SER A 15 15.07 -5.30 -30.57
C SER A 15 14.27 -4.16 -29.95
N LEU A 16 13.34 -3.55 -30.69
CA LEU A 16 12.40 -2.57 -30.13
C LEU A 16 11.33 -3.18 -29.22
N SER A 17 10.96 -4.46 -29.42
CA SER A 17 9.97 -5.15 -28.59
C SER A 17 10.50 -5.69 -27.24
N LEU A 18 11.82 -5.72 -27.06
CA LEU A 18 12.47 -6.18 -25.82
C LEU A 18 12.59 -5.10 -24.74
N GLY A 19 12.18 -3.86 -25.05
CA GLY A 19 12.06 -2.76 -24.09
C GLY A 19 10.84 -2.89 -23.19
N VAL A 20 10.61 -4.05 -22.58
CA VAL A 20 9.66 -4.14 -21.46
C VAL A 20 10.30 -3.41 -20.30
N GLY A 21 9.80 -2.21 -19.99
CA GLY A 21 10.28 -1.43 -18.85
C GLY A 21 10.19 -2.26 -17.59
N VAL A 22 11.33 -2.78 -17.12
CA VAL A 22 11.41 -3.48 -15.84
C VAL A 22 11.11 -2.42 -14.79
N ALA A 23 9.93 -2.53 -14.16
CA ALA A 23 9.54 -1.65 -13.07
C ALA A 23 10.63 -1.71 -11.99
N LYS A 24 11.08 -0.53 -11.52
CA LYS A 24 12.12 -0.45 -10.50
C LYS A 24 11.72 -1.27 -9.27
N PRO A 25 12.66 -2.01 -8.64
CA PRO A 25 12.38 -2.72 -7.40
C PRO A 25 11.85 -1.74 -6.33
N ILE A 26 10.74 -2.10 -5.71
CA ILE A 26 10.12 -1.38 -4.59
C ILE A 26 10.30 -2.24 -3.34
N GLU A 27 10.81 -1.66 -2.25
CA GLU A 27 10.79 -2.31 -0.93
C GLU A 27 9.71 -1.64 -0.07
N LEU A 28 8.78 -2.44 0.45
CA LEU A 28 7.75 -2.02 1.40
C LEU A 28 8.12 -2.53 2.80
N ILE A 29 8.20 -1.63 3.76
CA ILE A 29 8.46 -1.94 5.16
C ILE A 29 7.12 -2.14 5.87
N TYR A 30 6.90 -3.36 6.37
CA TYR A 30 5.69 -3.72 7.10
C TYR A 30 6.02 -4.05 8.56
N TRP A 31 5.56 -3.23 9.50
CA TRP A 31 5.68 -3.51 10.92
C TRP A 31 4.41 -4.15 11.45
N THR A 32 4.56 -5.24 12.18
CA THR A 32 3.46 -5.92 12.86
C THR A 32 3.87 -6.31 14.27
N HIS A 33 2.93 -6.89 15.01
CA HIS A 33 3.20 -7.40 16.35
C HIS A 33 3.20 -8.93 16.41
N THR A 34 3.72 -9.46 17.52
CA THR A 34 3.63 -10.87 17.91
C THR A 34 2.17 -11.31 18.01
N ASP A 35 1.77 -12.24 17.14
CA ASP A 35 0.45 -12.88 17.13
C ASP A 35 0.59 -14.25 16.44
N ASP A 36 0.59 -15.32 17.23
CA ASP A 36 0.80 -16.67 16.74
C ASP A 36 -0.32 -17.13 15.80
N ASN A 37 -1.57 -16.69 16.06
CA ASN A 37 -2.73 -17.07 15.26
C ASN A 37 -2.66 -16.47 13.84
N ARG A 38 -2.00 -15.32 13.68
CA ARG A 38 -1.88 -14.62 12.39
C ARG A 38 -0.55 -14.85 11.68
N THR A 39 0.46 -15.38 12.36
CA THR A 39 1.83 -15.43 11.81
C THR A 39 1.91 -16.33 10.57
N GLU A 40 1.29 -17.51 10.61
CA GLU A 40 1.32 -18.44 9.46
C GLU A 40 0.64 -17.82 8.23
N ILE A 41 -0.58 -17.29 8.40
CA ILE A 41 -1.35 -16.70 7.31
C ILE A 41 -0.67 -15.44 6.75
N GLY A 42 -0.08 -14.60 7.60
CA GLY A 42 0.67 -13.42 7.17
C GLY A 42 1.89 -13.79 6.32
N ASN A 43 2.67 -14.79 6.73
CA ASN A 43 3.82 -15.26 5.96
C ASN A 43 3.39 -15.86 4.62
N ARG A 44 2.27 -16.61 4.59
CA ARG A 44 1.70 -17.14 3.35
C ARG A 44 1.33 -16.03 2.37
N TYR A 45 0.58 -15.01 2.81
CA TYR A 45 0.17 -13.90 1.94
C TYR A 45 1.34 -13.05 1.46
N ILE A 46 2.37 -12.84 2.28
CA ILE A 46 3.60 -12.18 1.82
C ILE A 46 4.26 -12.99 0.69
N ASN A 47 4.39 -14.31 0.85
CA ASN A 47 4.97 -15.18 -0.18
C ASN A 47 4.16 -15.19 -1.48
N GLU A 48 2.83 -15.26 -1.38
CA GLU A 48 1.93 -15.16 -2.54
C GLU A 48 2.07 -13.81 -3.24
N SER A 49 2.16 -12.72 -2.47
CA SER A 49 2.34 -11.36 -2.98
C SER A 49 3.68 -11.19 -3.70
N THR A 50 4.78 -11.71 -3.12
CA THR A 50 6.11 -11.67 -3.75
C THR A 50 6.18 -12.49 -5.04
N LYS A 51 5.42 -13.59 -5.14
CA LYS A 51 5.29 -14.36 -6.39
C LYS A 51 4.51 -13.62 -7.46
N MET A 52 3.43 -12.93 -7.07
CA MET A 52 2.58 -12.17 -7.99
C MET A 52 3.26 -10.88 -8.47
N TYR A 53 4.04 -10.24 -7.59
CA TYR A 53 4.70 -8.95 -7.83
C TYR A 53 6.20 -9.08 -7.55
N PRO A 54 6.99 -9.70 -8.45
CA PRO A 54 8.40 -9.98 -8.22
C PRO A 54 9.28 -8.72 -8.08
N ASN A 55 8.79 -7.56 -8.54
CA ASN A 55 9.42 -6.27 -8.37
C ASN A 55 9.10 -5.60 -7.02
N VAL A 56 8.25 -6.20 -6.19
CA VAL A 56 7.87 -5.69 -4.86
C VAL A 56 8.39 -6.63 -3.78
N LYS A 57 9.28 -6.10 -2.93
CA LYS A 57 9.83 -6.82 -1.78
C LYS A 57 9.16 -6.32 -0.50
N ILE A 58 8.61 -7.24 0.28
CA ILE A 58 8.00 -6.90 1.58
C ILE A 58 8.98 -7.25 2.70
N LYS A 59 9.45 -6.24 3.42
CA LYS A 59 10.28 -6.40 4.61
C LYS A 59 9.40 -6.37 5.86
N ARG A 60 8.99 -7.55 6.32
CA ARG A 60 8.22 -7.71 7.57
C ARG A 60 9.13 -7.58 8.79
N VAL A 61 8.74 -6.75 9.74
CA VAL A 61 9.36 -6.61 11.07
C VAL A 61 8.30 -6.93 12.11
N VAL A 62 8.62 -7.85 13.03
CA VAL A 62 7.72 -8.25 14.11
C VAL A 62 8.23 -7.63 15.40
N ASN A 63 7.37 -6.89 16.08
CA ASN A 63 7.63 -6.25 17.35
C ASN A 63 6.77 -6.89 18.45
N GLU A 64 7.12 -6.65 19.71
CA GLU A 64 6.24 -7.03 20.82
C GLU A 64 4.95 -6.21 20.80
N ALA A 65 3.80 -6.87 20.91
CA ALA A 65 2.48 -6.22 20.82
C ALA A 65 2.33 -5.05 21.81
N SER A 66 2.76 -5.24 23.05
CA SER A 66 2.70 -4.22 24.11
C SER A 66 3.60 -3.01 23.87
N LYS A 67 4.54 -3.08 22.91
CA LYS A 67 5.49 -2.02 22.57
C LYS A 67 5.21 -1.33 21.24
N MET A 68 4.24 -1.84 20.48
CA MET A 68 3.97 -1.37 19.12
C MET A 68 3.62 0.13 19.09
N GLY A 69 2.80 0.60 20.02
CA GLY A 69 2.43 2.03 20.12
C GLY A 69 3.64 2.95 20.30
N ASP A 70 4.51 2.64 21.26
CA ASP A 70 5.72 3.42 21.56
C ASP A 70 6.70 3.42 20.38
N ILE A 71 6.87 2.26 19.74
CA ILE A 71 7.77 2.08 18.60
C ILE A 71 7.30 2.91 17.41
N VAL A 72 6.01 2.85 17.06
CA VAL A 72 5.45 3.61 15.94
C VAL A 72 5.52 5.11 16.22
N LEU A 73 5.16 5.56 17.43
CA LEU A 73 5.23 6.97 17.82
C LEU A 73 6.65 7.53 17.71
N THR A 74 7.63 6.78 18.24
CA THR A 74 9.04 7.15 18.16
C THR A 74 9.50 7.23 16.70
N ALA A 75 9.07 6.27 15.88
CA ALA A 75 9.45 6.21 14.47
C ALA A 75 8.90 7.39 13.65
N PHE A 76 7.64 7.76 13.86
CA PHE A 76 7.07 8.97 13.25
C PHE A 76 7.76 10.25 13.72
N SER A 77 8.12 10.33 15.00
CA SER A 77 8.85 11.49 15.55
C SER A 77 10.26 11.61 14.97
N ALA A 78 10.88 10.48 14.62
CA ALA A 78 12.21 10.41 14.00
C ALA A 78 12.18 10.44 12.47
N HIS A 79 11.02 10.61 11.83
CA HIS A 79 10.85 10.53 10.38
C HIS A 79 11.32 9.20 9.75
N ASN A 80 11.16 8.08 10.45
CA ASN A 80 11.55 6.74 10.00
C ASN A 80 10.44 5.68 10.09
N ALA A 81 9.18 6.12 10.16
CA ALA A 81 8.02 5.23 10.21
C ALA A 81 7.95 4.26 9.01
N PRO A 82 7.42 3.04 9.19
CA PRO A 82 7.24 2.08 8.10
C PRO A 82 6.12 2.51 7.13
N ASP A 83 6.10 1.89 5.95
CA ASP A 83 5.03 2.12 4.97
C ASP A 83 3.68 1.58 5.45
N ILE A 84 3.71 0.43 6.14
CA ILE A 84 2.53 -0.25 6.68
C ILE A 84 2.80 -0.65 8.12
N PHE A 85 1.86 -0.40 9.03
CA PHE A 85 1.98 -0.79 10.42
C PHE A 85 0.64 -1.24 11.03
N ASN A 86 0.70 -1.83 12.21
CA ASN A 86 -0.47 -2.20 13.01
C ASN A 86 -0.42 -1.44 14.33
N LEU A 87 -1.58 -0.97 14.80
CA LEU A 87 -1.76 -0.42 16.13
C LEU A 87 -3.03 -1.01 16.76
N PRO A 88 -3.14 -1.00 18.09
CA PRO A 88 -4.44 -1.12 18.75
C PRO A 88 -5.40 -0.02 18.26
N ILE A 89 -6.69 -0.35 18.14
CA ILE A 89 -7.72 0.55 17.60
C ILE A 89 -7.83 1.86 18.39
N GLU A 90 -7.50 1.84 19.68
CA GLU A 90 -7.56 3.02 20.54
C GLU A 90 -6.45 4.04 20.21
N GLN A 91 -5.43 3.64 19.44
CA GLN A 91 -4.25 4.46 19.16
C GLN A 91 -4.22 5.02 17.74
N GLU A 92 -5.01 4.49 16.79
CA GLU A 92 -4.95 4.91 15.38
C GLU A 92 -5.57 6.30 15.13
N TYR A 93 -6.55 6.73 15.93
CA TYR A 93 -7.27 7.99 15.72
C TYR A 93 -6.32 9.19 15.65
N GLY A 94 -5.33 9.24 16.54
CA GLY A 94 -4.32 10.28 16.55
C GLY A 94 -3.53 10.36 15.24
N TYR A 95 -3.23 9.22 14.61
CA TYR A 95 -2.50 9.19 13.34
C TYR A 95 -3.36 9.63 12.16
N MET A 96 -4.66 9.31 12.18
CA MET A 96 -5.62 9.75 11.16
C MET A 96 -5.80 11.26 11.17
N VAL A 97 -6.11 11.86 12.33
CA VAL A 97 -6.38 13.31 12.43
C VAL A 97 -5.13 14.18 12.25
N ASN A 98 -3.94 13.65 12.53
CA ASN A 98 -2.67 14.33 12.30
C ASN A 98 -2.04 14.01 10.93
N HIS A 99 -2.81 13.41 10.02
CA HIS A 99 -2.39 13.11 8.64
C HIS A 99 -1.09 12.29 8.54
N ARG A 100 -0.88 11.37 9.49
CA ARG A 100 0.27 10.45 9.51
C ARG A 100 0.03 9.17 8.72
N VAL A 101 -1.22 8.93 8.32
CA VAL A 101 -1.64 7.85 7.43
C VAL A 101 -2.32 8.42 6.19
N VAL A 102 -2.24 7.69 5.09
CA VAL A 102 -2.96 8.01 3.85
C VAL A 102 -4.32 7.33 3.83
N PRO A 103 -5.34 7.91 3.19
CA PRO A 103 -6.59 7.21 2.92
C PRO A 103 -6.37 5.96 2.07
N VAL A 104 -7.13 4.91 2.33
CA VAL A 104 -7.09 3.67 1.54
C VAL A 104 -7.66 3.93 0.14
N ASP A 105 -6.88 3.62 -0.91
CA ASP A 105 -7.39 3.60 -2.28
C ASP A 105 -8.11 2.29 -2.58
N TYR A 106 -9.43 2.28 -2.42
CA TYR A 106 -10.27 1.11 -2.68
C TYR A 106 -10.16 0.59 -4.12
N ARG A 107 -9.82 1.44 -5.10
CA ARG A 107 -9.66 1.02 -6.50
C ARG A 107 -8.37 0.25 -6.70
N ALA A 108 -7.30 0.66 -6.01
CA ALA A 108 -6.04 -0.09 -6.01
C ALA A 108 -6.21 -1.49 -5.40
N LEU A 109 -7.19 -1.65 -4.51
CA LEU A 109 -7.58 -2.94 -3.92
C LEU A 109 -8.57 -3.74 -4.79
N GLY A 110 -8.97 -3.22 -5.95
CA GLY A 110 -9.89 -3.90 -6.87
C GLY A 110 -11.38 -3.67 -6.61
N PHE A 111 -11.74 -2.78 -5.68
CA PHE A 111 -13.13 -2.43 -5.40
C PHE A 111 -13.59 -1.23 -6.21
N LYS A 112 -14.87 -1.20 -6.59
CA LYS A 112 -15.48 -0.12 -7.37
C LYS A 112 -15.64 1.15 -6.55
N ASN A 113 -15.96 1.00 -5.28
CA ASN A 113 -16.22 2.09 -4.35
C ASN A 113 -15.92 1.67 -2.90
N HIS A 114 -15.97 2.65 -2.01
CA HIS A 114 -15.77 2.47 -0.58
C HIS A 114 -16.81 1.51 0.05
N ASP A 115 -18.05 1.50 -0.43
CA ASP A 115 -19.10 0.63 0.13
C ASP A 115 -18.83 -0.85 -0.16
N GLU A 116 -18.26 -1.18 -1.32
CA GLU A 116 -17.88 -2.56 -1.67
C GLU A 116 -16.71 -3.06 -0.82
N LEU A 117 -15.74 -2.20 -0.51
CA LEU A 117 -14.68 -2.49 0.46
C LEU A 117 -15.28 -2.72 1.86
N ARG A 118 -16.17 -1.83 2.32
CA ARG A 118 -16.85 -1.94 3.61
C ARG A 118 -17.65 -3.23 3.74
N ALA A 119 -18.27 -3.69 2.65
CA ALA A 119 -19.05 -4.94 2.63
C ALA A 119 -18.21 -6.21 2.84
N GLN A 120 -16.87 -6.14 2.73
CA GLN A 120 -15.97 -7.28 3.03
C GLN A 120 -15.81 -7.54 4.53
N TYR A 121 -16.23 -6.60 5.36
CA TYR A 121 -16.07 -6.66 6.81
C TYR A 121 -17.37 -7.06 7.49
N ILE A 122 -17.25 -7.63 8.70
CA ILE A 122 -18.40 -7.89 9.57
C ILE A 122 -19.11 -6.56 9.84
N LYS A 123 -20.45 -6.58 9.76
CA LYS A 123 -21.27 -5.38 9.98
C LYS A 123 -20.89 -4.71 11.31
N GLY A 124 -20.50 -3.43 11.24
CA GLY A 124 -20.10 -2.62 12.39
C GLY A 124 -18.60 -2.63 12.72
N THR A 125 -17.81 -3.58 12.24
CA THR A 125 -16.38 -3.64 12.59
C THR A 125 -15.53 -2.63 11.80
N PHE A 126 -15.98 -2.29 10.59
CA PHE A 126 -15.28 -1.32 9.74
C PHE A 126 -15.47 0.13 10.22
N ASP A 127 -16.51 0.41 11.03
CA ASP A 127 -16.79 1.75 11.54
C ASP A 127 -15.68 2.29 12.45
N ALA A 128 -15.02 1.41 13.20
CA ALA A 128 -13.97 1.81 14.14
C ALA A 128 -12.71 2.34 13.43
N VAL A 129 -12.46 1.89 12.19
CA VAL A 129 -11.28 2.25 11.38
C VAL A 129 -11.59 3.30 10.31
N GLN A 130 -12.72 3.99 10.46
CA GLN A 130 -13.13 5.08 9.57
C GLN A 130 -12.94 6.42 10.24
N TRP A 131 -12.40 7.35 9.48
CA TRP A 131 -12.41 8.75 9.82
C TRP A 131 -12.74 9.57 8.59
N THR A 132 -13.77 10.40 8.69
CA THR A 132 -14.05 11.44 7.72
C THR A 132 -13.83 12.82 8.37
N PRO A 133 -13.38 13.83 7.61
CA PRO A 133 -13.31 15.21 8.11
C PRO A 133 -14.65 15.69 8.70
N ARG A 134 -15.77 15.21 8.16
CA ARG A 134 -17.12 15.48 8.66
C ARG A 134 -17.32 15.00 10.10
N ASP A 135 -16.70 13.89 10.50
CA ASP A 135 -16.78 13.36 11.87
C ASP A 135 -16.06 14.26 12.88
N ALA A 136 -15.14 15.12 12.40
CA ALA A 136 -14.45 16.14 13.18
C ALA A 136 -15.00 17.57 12.96
N GLY A 137 -16.08 17.74 12.18
CA GLY A 137 -16.61 19.06 11.82
C GLY A 137 -15.73 19.87 10.85
N LEU A 138 -14.82 19.22 10.14
CA LEU A 138 -13.87 19.81 9.18
C LEU A 138 -14.36 19.66 7.73
N ASP A 139 -13.98 20.61 6.87
CA ASP A 139 -14.35 20.63 5.45
C ASP A 139 -13.38 19.76 4.63
N PRO A 140 -13.85 18.67 4.00
CA PRO A 140 -13.01 17.71 3.29
C PRO A 140 -12.39 18.25 1.98
N VAL A 141 -12.78 19.43 1.51
CA VAL A 141 -12.22 20.06 0.30
C VAL A 141 -11.21 21.14 0.67
N LYS A 142 -11.46 21.86 1.76
CA LYS A 142 -10.62 22.97 2.23
C LYS A 142 -9.50 22.51 3.15
N ASP A 143 -9.78 21.54 4.02
CA ASP A 143 -8.90 21.16 5.13
C ASP A 143 -8.12 19.87 4.86
N TYR A 144 -8.27 19.28 3.67
CA TYR A 144 -7.54 18.08 3.26
C TYR A 144 -6.17 18.46 2.67
N PRO A 145 -5.04 18.10 3.31
CA PRO A 145 -3.71 18.36 2.75
C PRO A 145 -3.35 17.39 1.62
N TRP A 146 -4.09 16.28 1.47
CA TRP A 146 -3.85 15.27 0.46
C TRP A 146 -4.56 15.62 -0.85
N LYS A 147 -3.83 16.19 -1.80
CA LYS A 147 -4.21 16.08 -3.21
C LYS A 147 -4.04 14.61 -3.61
N PRO A 148 -5.03 13.97 -4.26
CA PRO A 148 -4.86 12.61 -4.77
C PRO A 148 -3.57 12.56 -5.59
N VAL A 149 -2.66 11.66 -5.24
CA VAL A 149 -1.55 11.35 -6.14
C VAL A 149 -2.21 10.86 -7.43
N ALA A 150 -1.87 11.48 -8.56
CA ALA A 150 -2.47 11.11 -9.83
C ALA A 150 -2.35 9.58 -10.02
N PRO A 151 -3.40 8.91 -10.51
CA PRO A 151 -3.38 7.46 -10.66
C PRO A 151 -2.12 7.05 -11.44
N LEU A 152 -1.49 5.95 -11.05
CA LEU A 152 -0.24 5.41 -11.62
C LEU A 152 -0.19 5.36 -13.16
N GLY A 153 -1.34 5.42 -13.85
CA GLY A 153 -1.44 5.56 -15.30
C GLY A 153 -1.11 6.93 -15.89
N SER A 154 -0.76 7.95 -15.09
CA SER A 154 -0.32 9.26 -15.60
C SER A 154 1.21 9.43 -15.67
N LEU A 155 1.97 8.36 -15.35
CA LEU A 155 3.44 8.32 -15.42
C LEU A 155 3.94 7.28 -16.43
N MET A 156 3.06 6.79 -17.32
CA MET A 156 3.39 5.99 -18.50
C MET A 156 3.11 6.78 -19.76
#